data_AF-A0A2T4XGU3-F1
#
_entry.id   AF-A0A2T4XGU3-F1
#
_cell.length_a   1.000
_cell.length_b   1.000
_cell.length_c   1.000
_cell.angle_alpha   90.00
_cell.angle_beta   90.00
_cell.angle_gamma   90.00
#
_symmetry.space_group_name_H-M   'P 1'
#
loop_
_entity.id
_entity.type
_entity.pdbx_description
1 polymer ?
#
loop_
_entity_poly.entity_id
_entity_poly.type
_entity_poly.pdbx_seq_one_letter_code
_entity_poly.pdbx_strand_id
1 'polypeptide(L)'
;MVEFFLISERIKLQAYHRQQAMNFFWRTVAKQEIDFVEERNGRITAYKFKWSPRAKAKIPASFLKSYHATGVIIDRSNFRSFVRADVDVDVD
;
A
#
# COMPACT_ATOMS: atom_id res chain seq x y z
N MET A 1 5.76 -10.93 -8.97
CA MET A 1 7.20 -10.55 -8.93
C MET A 1 7.36 -9.04 -8.72
N VAL A 2 6.65 -8.20 -9.50
CA VAL A 2 6.66 -6.73 -9.30
C VAL A 2 6.01 -6.30 -7.98
N GLU A 3 4.90 -6.93 -7.56
CA GLU A 3 4.24 -6.59 -6.28
C GLU A 3 5.18 -6.72 -5.08
N PHE A 4 5.83 -7.88 -4.94
CA PHE A 4 6.75 -8.12 -3.82
C PHE A 4 7.94 -7.17 -3.82
N PHE A 5 8.47 -6.82 -5.00
CA PHE A 5 9.49 -5.79 -5.12
C PHE A 5 8.99 -4.46 -4.54
N LEU A 6 7.84 -3.96 -4.99
CA LEU A 6 7.28 -2.69 -4.51
C LEU A 6 7.04 -2.71 -3.00
N ILE A 7 6.51 -3.81 -2.46
CA ILE A 7 6.30 -3.98 -1.02
C ILE A 7 7.62 -3.95 -0.26
N SER A 8 8.65 -4.67 -0.74
CA SER A 8 9.96 -4.66 -0.09
C SER A 8 10.59 -3.28 -0.08
N GLU A 9 10.47 -2.52 -1.18
CA GLU A 9 10.99 -1.14 -1.25
C GLU A 9 10.23 -0.22 -0.30
N ARG A 10 8.90 -0.38 -0.17
CA ARG A 10 8.09 0.36 0.79
C ARG A 10 8.51 0.10 2.24
N ILE A 11 8.74 -1.17 2.61
CA ILE A 11 9.17 -1.54 3.96
C ILE A 11 10.57 -0.98 4.25
N LYS A 12 11.50 -1.04 3.28
CA LYS A 12 12.82 -0.41 3.42
C LYS A 12 12.70 1.10 3.63
N LEU A 13 11.86 1.77 2.85
CA LEU A 13 11.59 3.20 3.00
C LEU A 13 11.08 3.54 4.40
N GLN A 14 10.06 2.82 4.88
CA GLN A 14 9.54 3.00 6.24
C GLN A 14 10.66 2.84 7.29
N ALA A 15 11.51 1.82 7.15
CA ALA A 15 12.62 1.58 8.07
C ALA A 15 13.68 2.70 8.03
N TYR A 16 14.09 3.16 6.84
CA TYR A 16 15.06 4.24 6.68
C TYR A 16 14.57 5.57 7.29
N HIS A 17 13.28 5.86 7.15
CA HIS A 17 12.65 7.05 7.71
C HIS A 17 12.12 6.86 9.14
N ARG A 18 12.40 5.70 9.78
CA ARG A 18 11.90 5.35 11.12
C ARG A 18 10.39 5.54 11.27
N GLN A 19 9.63 5.29 10.21
CA GLN A 19 8.19 5.37 10.21
C GLN A 19 7.64 4.22 11.04
N GLN A 20 6.92 4.54 12.11
CA GLN A 20 6.19 3.55 12.89
C GLN A 20 4.94 3.13 12.12
N ALA A 21 5.12 2.17 11.21
CA ALA A 21 4.06 1.57 10.42
C ALA A 21 3.99 0.07 10.68
N MET A 22 2.78 -0.46 10.82
CA MET A 22 2.52 -1.89 10.85
C MET A 22 2.13 -2.37 9.45
N ASN A 23 2.70 -3.48 9.02
CA ASN A 23 2.54 -4.02 7.68
C ASN A 23 1.84 -5.37 7.71
N PHE A 24 0.78 -5.53 6.92
CA PHE A 24 -0.06 -6.72 6.91
C PHE A 24 -0.38 -7.19 5.49
N PHE A 25 -0.70 -8.48 5.39
CA PHE A 25 -1.36 -9.07 4.24
C PHE A 25 -2.80 -9.43 4.63
N TRP A 26 -3.75 -9.25 3.70
CA TRP A 26 -5.15 -9.50 3.99
C TRP A 26 -5.79 -10.42 2.96
N ARG A 27 -6.50 -11.44 3.46
CA ARG A 27 -7.23 -12.43 2.67
C ARG A 27 -8.47 -12.91 3.43
N THR A 28 -9.51 -13.29 2.69
CA THR A 28 -10.73 -13.91 3.25
C THR A 28 -10.88 -15.37 2.83
N VAL A 29 -11.72 -16.11 3.54
CA VAL A 29 -12.16 -17.46 3.14
C VAL A 29 -12.82 -17.45 1.76
N ALA A 30 -13.51 -16.36 1.40
CA ALA A 30 -14.08 -16.13 0.08
C ALA A 30 -13.04 -15.74 -1.00
N LYS A 31 -11.74 -15.92 -0.71
CA LYS A 31 -10.61 -15.65 -1.61
C LYS A 31 -10.53 -14.19 -2.11
N GLN A 32 -11.11 -13.24 -1.38
CA GLN A 32 -10.80 -11.83 -1.59
C GLN A 32 -9.44 -11.52 -1.00
N GLU A 33 -8.66 -10.69 -1.68
CA GLU A 33 -7.27 -10.39 -1.35
C GLU A 33 -6.99 -8.89 -1.49
N ILE A 34 -6.08 -8.40 -0.64
CA ILE A 34 -5.42 -7.10 -0.74
C ILE A 34 -3.92 -7.38 -0.63
N ASP A 35 -3.16 -6.84 -1.57
CA ASP A 35 -1.75 -7.19 -1.76
C ASP A 35 -0.88 -6.68 -0.60
N PHE A 36 -1.23 -5.51 -0.06
CA PHE A 36 -0.50 -4.91 1.06
C PHE A 36 -1.40 -3.97 1.86
N VAL A 37 -1.29 -4.02 3.18
CA VAL A 37 -1.99 -3.11 4.10
C VAL A 37 -0.96 -2.48 5.03
N GLU A 38 -1.00 -1.16 5.14
CA GLU A 38 -0.18 -0.36 6.04
C GLU A 38 -1.09 0.29 7.08
N GLU A 39 -0.74 0.18 8.36
CA GLU A 39 -1.36 0.95 9.44
C GLU A 39 -0.33 1.90 10.03
N ARG A 40 -0.67 3.19 10.08
CA ARG A 40 0.21 4.23 10.62
C ARG A 40 -0.62 5.27 11.36
N ASN A 41 -0.28 5.52 12.62
CA ASN A 41 -0.98 6.48 13.48
C ASN A 41 -2.50 6.24 13.52
N GLY A 42 -2.92 4.96 13.60
CA GLY A 42 -4.33 4.57 13.59
C GLY A 42 -5.03 4.67 12.24
N ARG A 43 -4.31 5.05 11.16
CA ARG A 43 -4.86 5.13 9.80
C ARG A 43 -4.47 3.89 9.00
N ILE A 44 -5.47 3.17 8.51
CA ILE A 44 -5.27 1.97 7.70
C ILE A 44 -5.35 2.34 6.22
N THR A 45 -4.33 1.97 5.45
CA THR A 45 -4.29 2.13 4.01
C THR A 45 -4.11 0.77 3.34
N ALA A 46 -5.05 0.41 2.46
CA ALA A 46 -4.99 -0.77 1.62
C ALA A 46 -4.43 -0.43 0.25
N TYR A 47 -3.44 -1.19 -0.19
CA TYR A 47 -2.82 -1.06 -1.49
C TYR A 47 -3.15 -2.27 -2.37
N LYS A 48 -3.50 -2.00 -3.62
CA LYS A 48 -3.55 -3.01 -4.68
C LYS A 48 -2.68 -2.61 -5.85
N PHE A 49 -1.89 -3.53 -6.37
CA PHE A 49 -1.01 -3.28 -7.48
C PHE A 49 -1.65 -3.69 -8.81
N LYS A 50 -1.48 -2.84 -9.81
CA LYS A 50 -1.95 -3.04 -11.18
C LYS A 50 -0.83 -2.72 -12.16
N TRP A 51 -0.10 -3.74 -12.63
CA TRP A 51 1.02 -3.51 -13.55
C TRP A 51 0.66 -3.58 -15.04
N SER A 52 -0.44 -4.27 -15.37
CA SER A 52 -0.97 -4.34 -16.73
C SER A 52 -2.11 -3.32 -16.92
N PRO A 53 -2.14 -2.55 -18.02
CA PRO A 53 -3.23 -1.61 -18.30
C PRO A 53 -4.61 -2.28 -18.30
N ARG A 54 -4.66 -3.54 -18.73
CA ARG A 54 -5.88 -4.35 -18.83
C ARG A 54 -6.32 -4.98 -17.51
N ALA A 55 -5.43 -5.04 -16.51
CA ALA A 55 -5.77 -5.64 -15.22
C ALA A 55 -6.79 -4.76 -14.49
N LYS A 56 -7.81 -5.39 -13.89
CA LYS A 56 -8.76 -4.71 -13.01
C LYS A 56 -8.28 -4.90 -11.58
N ALA A 57 -7.86 -3.81 -10.93
CA ALA A 57 -7.63 -3.80 -9.51
C ALA A 57 -8.81 -3.12 -8.83
N LYS A 58 -9.40 -3.79 -7.83
CA LYS A 58 -10.43 -3.22 -6.97
C LYS A 58 -10.18 -3.69 -5.55
N ILE A 59 -10.17 -2.74 -4.64
CA ILE A 59 -10.10 -3.03 -3.21
C ILE A 59 -11.51 -3.41 -2.73
N PRO A 60 -11.66 -4.51 -1.97
CA PRO A 60 -12.95 -4.91 -1.45
C PRO A 60 -13.61 -3.80 -0.63
N ALA A 61 -14.84 -3.42 -1.00
CA ALA A 61 -15.59 -2.39 -0.27
C ALA A 61 -15.89 -2.79 1.18
N SER A 62 -16.03 -4.10 1.42
CA SER A 62 -16.15 -4.68 2.77
C SER A 62 -14.95 -4.32 3.64
N PHE A 63 -13.74 -4.43 3.12
CA PHE A 63 -12.53 -4.07 3.87
C PHE A 63 -12.51 -2.57 4.20
N LEU A 64 -12.74 -1.72 3.20
CA LEU A 64 -12.72 -0.26 3.41
C LEU A 64 -13.74 0.18 4.46
N LYS A 65 -14.94 -0.42 4.45
CA LYS A 65 -15.98 -0.13 5.42
C LYS A 65 -15.65 -0.66 6.82
N SER A 66 -15.24 -1.92 6.93
CA SER A 66 -15.00 -2.57 8.24
C SER A 66 -13.82 -2.00 8.99
N TYR A 67 -12.77 -1.58 8.27
CA TYR A 67 -11.54 -1.07 8.87
C TYR A 67 -11.44 0.47 8.78
N HIS A 68 -12.48 1.15 8.29
CA HIS A 68 -12.45 2.59 8.00
C HIS A 68 -11.19 3.01 7.21
N ALA A 69 -10.80 2.17 6.26
CA ALA A 69 -9.51 2.25 5.58
C ALA A 69 -9.59 3.10 4.30
N THR A 70 -8.44 3.66 3.91
CA THR A 70 -8.27 4.29 2.59
C THR A 70 -7.75 3.28 1.59
N GLY A 71 -8.33 3.26 0.37
CA GLY A 71 -7.90 2.36 -0.69
C GLY A 71 -7.08 3.08 -1.75
N VAL A 72 -5.90 2.54 -2.09
CA VAL A 72 -5.02 3.09 -3.12
C VAL A 72 -4.65 2.02 -4.14
N ILE A 73 -4.82 2.33 -5.43
CA ILE A 73 -4.35 1.48 -6.52
C ILE A 73 -2.99 2.01 -6.98
N ILE A 74 -1.99 1.13 -6.98
CA ILE A 74 -0.63 1.43 -7.43
C ILE A 74 -0.42 0.85 -8.82
N ASP A 75 -0.04 1.69 -9.78
CA ASP A 75 0.27 1.31 -11.15
C ASP A 75 1.52 2.04 -11.67
N ARG A 76 1.80 1.90 -12.97
CA ARG A 76 2.99 2.49 -13.60
C ARG A 76 3.06 4.02 -13.49
N SER A 77 1.94 4.70 -13.29
CA SER A 77 1.87 6.15 -13.19
C SER A 77 2.27 6.67 -11.81
N ASN A 78 2.03 5.90 -10.74
CA ASN A 78 2.20 6.38 -9.35
C ASN A 78 3.12 5.51 -8.47
N PHE A 79 3.65 4.37 -8.96
CA PHE A 79 4.51 3.50 -8.15
C PHE A 79 5.78 4.20 -7.64
N ARG A 80 6.29 5.22 -8.35
CA ARG A 80 7.48 5.97 -7.92
C ARG A 80 7.23 6.69 -6.60
N SER A 81 6.06 7.31 -6.44
CA SER A 81 5.65 7.97 -5.19
C SER A 81 5.38 6.97 -4.06
N PHE A 82 5.08 5.71 -4.39
CA PHE A 82 4.91 4.67 -3.39
C PHE A 82 6.24 4.23 -2.77
N VAL A 83 7.30 4.09 -3.58
CA VAL A 83 8.64 3.62 -3.16
C VAL A 83 9.63 4.73 -2.81
N ARG A 84 9.23 6.00 -2.90
CA ARG A 84 10.05 7.15 -2.52
C ARG A 84 9.31 8.00 -1.49
N ALA A 85 10.04 8.54 -0.53
CA ALA A 85 9.54 9.69 0.21
C ALA A 85 9.54 10.87 -0.76
N ASP A 86 8.41 11.56 -0.91
CA ASP A 86 8.49 12.95 -1.34
C ASP A 86 9.23 13.65 -0.20
N VAL A 87 10.45 14.12 -0.50
CA VAL A 87 11.24 14.87 0.46
C VAL A 87 10.49 16.18 0.66
N ASP A 88 9.60 16.22 1.65
CA ASP A 88 9.33 17.49 2.30
C ASP A 88 10.67 17.88 2.92
N VAL A 89 11.33 18.85 2.29
CA VAL A 89 12.51 19.48 2.86
C VAL A 89 11.99 20.20 4.09
N ASP A 90 12.01 19.53 5.24
CA ASP A 90 12.02 20.21 6.54
C ASP A 90 13.26 21.11 6.50
N VAL A 91 13.04 22.35 6.07
CA VAL A 91 13.93 23.48 6.32
C VAL A 91 13.87 23.74 7.81
N ASP A 92 14.77 23.09 8.55
CA ASP A 92 15.35 23.68 9.77
C ASP A 92 16.27 24.86 9.37
#